data_AF-A0A8T8S9Q3-F1
#
_entry.id   AF-A0A8T8S9Q3-F1
#
_cell.length_a   1.000
_cell.length_b   1.000
_cell.length_c   1.000
_cell.angle_alpha   90.00
_cell.angle_beta   90.00
_cell.angle_gamma   90.00
#
_symmetry.space_group_name_H-M   'P 1'
#
loop_
_entity.id
_entity.type
_entity.pdbx_description
1 polymer ?
#
loop_
_entity_poly.entity_id
_entity_poly.type
_entity_poly.pdbx_seq_one_letter_code
_entity_poly.pdbx_strand_id
1 'polypeptide(L)'
;MSDAMEAFRAISALPSQWPGLVIALPLGGFAIDTRLPFGLASATGVWGSIADLVKIALSRIFPRLRVIKWVDNFIFLKPADEPLSLDEVHEATKELGFPWHPTKRSEFATTVKYLGFHWDLAAHTVTLPDDKRVHFAERVKSFTTSDPKSLRDVRELAGSVQNIAMMARDLAPHTAEIISFLSAWNSQPAYKKLHVPSAVQSEAKAWLRALGGELIRSIAVPPTTFPHVIYVDASTSWGVGVTSDDRWAAWMLLSGWDKDNRGIGWAEAAALELGVRQAVAMGARNCRVEVFSDNKGVIGAFRRGRSRGRSANSIMRSLIAFEM
;
A
#
# COMPACT_ATOMS: atom_id res chain seq x y z
N MET A 1 -0.68 -7.13 -19.41
CA MET A 1 0.41 -6.58 -18.56
C MET A 1 1.73 -6.86 -19.24
N SER A 2 2.75 -6.06 -18.99
CA SER A 2 4.11 -6.28 -19.51
C SER A 2 5.15 -5.77 -18.52
N ASP A 3 6.25 -6.49 -18.36
CA ASP A 3 7.40 -6.05 -17.58
C ASP A 3 8.46 -5.42 -18.49
N ALA A 4 9.20 -4.44 -17.99
CA ALA A 4 10.44 -4.02 -18.61
C ALA A 4 11.59 -4.96 -18.26
N MET A 5 12.35 -5.38 -19.27
CA MET A 5 13.57 -6.16 -19.12
C MET A 5 14.74 -5.27 -18.72
N GLU A 6 15.48 -5.67 -17.68
CA GLU A 6 16.72 -4.99 -17.27
C GLU A 6 16.57 -3.47 -17.16
N ALA A 7 15.45 -3.02 -16.59
CA ALA A 7 15.00 -1.63 -16.54
C ALA A 7 16.14 -0.62 -16.28
N PHE A 8 16.94 -0.84 -15.24
CA PHE A 8 18.04 0.07 -14.89
C PHE A 8 19.20 0.01 -15.89
N ARG A 9 19.51 -1.17 -16.43
CA ARG A 9 20.61 -1.38 -17.38
C ARG A 9 20.34 -0.75 -18.75
N ALA A 10 19.07 -0.55 -19.09
CA ALA A 10 18.67 0.15 -20.30
C ALA A 10 19.19 1.59 -20.36
N ILE A 11 19.53 2.17 -19.20
CA ILE A 11 20.00 3.55 -19.07
C ILE A 11 21.51 3.59 -18.88
N SER A 12 22.19 4.33 -19.75
CA SER A 12 23.64 4.58 -19.64
C SER A 12 23.94 5.65 -18.59
N ALA A 13 25.00 5.44 -17.83
CA ALA A 13 25.59 6.47 -16.99
C ALA A 13 26.45 7.41 -17.83
N LEU A 14 26.41 8.71 -17.53
CA LEU A 14 27.27 9.68 -18.18
C LEU A 14 28.74 9.42 -17.85
N PRO A 15 29.69 9.67 -18.77
CA PRO A 15 31.12 9.50 -18.49
C PRO A 15 31.61 10.25 -17.24
N SER A 16 31.03 11.41 -16.94
CA SER A 16 31.31 12.18 -15.72
C SER A 16 30.88 11.49 -14.42
N GLN A 17 29.98 10.49 -14.49
CA GLN A 17 29.47 9.73 -13.36
C GLN A 17 30.24 8.42 -13.13
N TRP A 18 31.01 7.96 -14.13
CA TRP A 18 31.78 6.70 -14.06
C TRP A 18 32.70 6.58 -12.84
N PRO A 19 33.36 7.64 -12.34
CA PRO A 19 34.17 7.54 -11.13
C PRO A 19 33.37 7.07 -9.90
N GLY A 20 32.06 7.31 -9.85
CA GLY A 20 31.17 6.85 -8.78
C GLY A 20 30.60 5.44 -8.99
N LEU A 21 30.91 4.79 -10.11
CA LEU A 21 30.38 3.46 -10.50
C LEU A 21 31.48 2.40 -10.63
N VAL A 22 32.63 2.64 -9.99
CA VAL A 22 33.73 1.67 -9.94
C VAL A 22 33.36 0.54 -8.99
N ILE A 23 33.48 -0.70 -9.46
CA ILE A 23 33.25 -1.92 -8.68
C ILE A 23 34.53 -2.75 -8.59
N ALA A 24 34.77 -3.36 -7.43
CA ALA A 24 35.83 -4.34 -7.26
C ALA A 24 35.38 -5.69 -7.81
N LEU A 25 36.25 -6.36 -8.59
CA LEU A 25 35.94 -7.66 -9.17
C LEU A 25 36.34 -8.81 -8.22
N PRO A 26 35.60 -9.94 -8.21
CA PRO A 26 35.87 -11.06 -7.30
C PRO A 26 37.27 -11.66 -7.42
N LEU A 27 37.87 -11.60 -8.61
CA LEU A 27 39.21 -12.16 -8.89
C LEU A 27 40.32 -11.10 -8.83
N GLY A 28 40.03 -9.92 -8.27
CA GLY A 28 40.94 -8.78 -8.23
C GLY A 28 40.75 -7.82 -9.41
N GLY A 29 41.19 -6.57 -9.22
CA GLY A 29 41.01 -5.48 -10.17
C GLY A 29 39.68 -4.73 -10.00
N PHE A 30 39.48 -3.73 -10.87
CA PHE A 30 38.33 -2.83 -10.86
C PHE A 30 37.69 -2.76 -12.25
N ALA A 31 36.37 -2.62 -12.28
CA ALA A 31 35.61 -2.32 -13.49
C ALA A 31 34.74 -1.09 -13.28
N ILE A 32 34.38 -0.41 -14.36
CA ILE A 32 33.41 0.68 -14.36
C ILE A 32 32.09 0.13 -14.88
N ASP A 33 31.02 0.30 -14.11
CA ASP A 33 29.69 0.03 -14.62
C ASP A 33 29.18 1.22 -15.44
N THR A 34 29.02 1.04 -16.74
CA THR A 34 28.62 2.11 -17.68
C THR A 34 27.10 2.28 -17.77
N ARG A 35 26.32 1.45 -17.07
CA ARG A 35 24.86 1.56 -16.96
C ARG A 35 24.47 1.75 -15.50
N LEU A 36 23.20 2.02 -15.22
CA LEU A 36 22.73 2.14 -13.83
C LEU A 36 22.77 0.75 -13.15
N PRO A 37 23.57 0.55 -12.08
CA PRO A 37 23.64 -0.72 -11.37
C PRO A 37 22.46 -0.90 -10.42
N PHE A 38 22.19 -2.16 -10.08
CA PHE A 38 21.32 -2.48 -8.95
C PHE A 38 21.93 -1.97 -7.65
N GLY A 39 21.11 -1.39 -6.78
CA GLY A 39 21.54 -0.78 -5.52
C GLY A 39 21.94 0.69 -5.61
N LEU A 40 22.03 1.27 -6.82
CA LEU A 40 22.20 2.71 -6.98
C LEU A 40 20.93 3.43 -6.52
N ALA A 41 21.04 4.31 -5.53
CA ALA A 41 19.91 5.01 -4.92
C ALA A 41 19.05 5.80 -5.91
N SER A 42 19.67 6.37 -6.96
CA SER A 42 18.98 7.15 -7.99
C SER A 42 18.40 6.31 -9.13
N ALA A 43 18.79 5.03 -9.29
CA ALA A 43 18.43 4.24 -10.48
C ALA A 43 16.92 4.13 -10.68
N THR A 44 16.17 3.83 -9.60
CA THR A 44 14.71 3.73 -9.65
C THR A 44 14.05 5.05 -10.04
N GLY A 45 14.59 6.18 -9.58
CA GLY A 45 14.07 7.51 -9.91
C GLY A 45 14.31 7.87 -11.39
N VAL A 46 15.53 7.64 -11.88
CA VAL A 46 15.90 7.90 -13.27
C VAL A 46 15.10 7.01 -14.23
N TRP A 47 15.02 5.71 -13.96
CA TRP A 47 14.15 4.79 -14.71
C TRP A 47 12.67 5.22 -14.64
N GLY A 48 12.23 5.64 -13.46
CA GLY A 48 10.87 6.14 -13.23
C GLY A 48 10.47 7.20 -14.24
N SER A 49 11.35 8.18 -14.49
CA SER A 49 11.12 9.26 -15.46
C SER A 49 10.99 8.77 -16.91
N ILE A 50 11.83 7.82 -17.33
CA ILE A 50 11.75 7.21 -18.67
C ILE A 50 10.44 6.42 -18.82
N ALA A 51 10.11 5.62 -17.81
CA ALA A 51 8.86 4.88 -17.75
C ALA A 51 7.63 5.81 -17.74
N ASP A 52 7.71 7.00 -17.12
CA ASP A 52 6.65 8.01 -17.14
C ASP A 52 6.50 8.64 -18.53
N LEU A 53 7.60 8.91 -19.24
CA LEU A 53 7.56 9.38 -20.63
C LEU A 53 6.85 8.36 -21.52
N VAL A 54 7.20 7.08 -21.42
CA VAL A 54 6.57 6.01 -22.20
C VAL A 54 5.08 5.89 -21.90
N LYS A 55 4.70 5.96 -20.61
CA LYS A 55 3.30 6.01 -20.18
C LYS A 55 2.55 7.18 -20.86
N ILE A 56 3.15 8.39 -20.87
CA ILE A 56 2.54 9.58 -21.48
C ILE A 56 2.42 9.41 -23.00
N ALA A 57 3.47 8.92 -23.67
CA ALA A 57 3.46 8.67 -25.11
C ALA A 57 2.35 7.68 -25.49
N LEU A 58 2.29 6.53 -24.84
CA LEU A 58 1.25 5.52 -25.07
C LEU A 58 -0.16 6.06 -24.82
N SER A 59 -0.36 6.87 -23.79
CA SER A 59 -1.66 7.49 -23.50
C SER A 59 -2.08 8.51 -24.57
N ARG A 60 -1.13 9.08 -25.31
CA ARG A 60 -1.41 9.98 -26.44
C ARG A 60 -1.64 9.23 -27.75
N ILE A 61 -0.87 8.17 -28.00
CA ILE A 61 -1.02 7.31 -29.18
C ILE A 61 -2.34 6.55 -29.12
N PHE A 62 -2.72 6.08 -27.92
CA PHE A 62 -3.95 5.33 -27.68
C PHE A 62 -4.81 6.05 -26.62
N PRO A 63 -5.69 7.00 -27.03
CA PRO A 63 -6.46 7.82 -26.09
C PRO A 63 -7.40 7.04 -25.15
N ARG A 64 -7.84 5.85 -25.57
CA ARG A 64 -8.70 4.96 -24.78
C ARG A 64 -7.91 3.95 -23.93
N LEU A 65 -6.58 3.95 -24.02
CA LEU A 65 -5.70 3.10 -23.22
C LEU A 65 -5.31 3.82 -21.92
N ARG A 66 -5.65 3.22 -20.79
CA ARG A 66 -5.13 3.62 -19.50
C ARG A 66 -3.88 2.82 -19.17
N VAL A 67 -2.77 3.53 -19.00
CA VAL A 67 -1.47 2.94 -18.64
C VAL A 67 -1.18 3.20 -17.16
N ILE A 68 -0.94 2.15 -16.39
CA ILE A 68 -0.52 2.22 -14.99
C ILE A 68 0.82 1.49 -14.86
N LYS A 69 1.75 2.04 -14.09
CA LYS A 69 3.06 1.42 -13.85
C LYS A 69 3.42 1.38 -12.39
N TRP A 70 4.26 0.42 -12.06
CA TRP A 70 4.99 0.34 -10.80
C TRP A 70 6.42 -0.10 -11.11
N VAL A 71 7.36 0.84 -11.05
CA VAL A 71 8.77 0.63 -11.46
C VAL A 71 8.85 0.06 -12.88
N ASP A 72 9.09 -1.24 -13.02
CA ASP A 72 9.25 -2.01 -14.25
C ASP A 72 7.96 -2.74 -14.69
N ASN A 73 6.97 -2.87 -13.80
CA ASN A 73 5.72 -3.59 -14.06
C ASN A 73 4.65 -2.64 -14.64
N PHE A 74 4.17 -2.91 -15.85
CA PHE A 74 3.11 -2.13 -16.52
C PHE A 74 1.81 -2.92 -16.66
N ILE A 75 0.70 -2.27 -16.35
CA ILE A 75 -0.64 -2.76 -16.64
C ILE A 75 -1.36 -1.78 -17.56
N PHE A 76 -2.01 -2.35 -18.56
CA PHE A 76 -2.73 -1.65 -19.62
C PHE A 76 -4.19 -2.02 -19.49
N LEU A 77 -5.06 -1.01 -19.44
CA LEU A 77 -6.49 -1.16 -19.33
C LEU A 77 -7.13 -0.47 -20.53
N LYS A 78 -8.03 -1.17 -21.21
CA LYS A 78 -8.79 -0.63 -22.35
C LYS A 78 -10.26 -1.04 -22.23
N PRO A 79 -11.18 -0.30 -22.86
CA PRO A 79 -12.55 -0.77 -23.07
C PRO A 79 -12.60 -2.12 -23.79
N ALA A 80 -13.64 -2.91 -23.52
CA ALA A 80 -13.78 -4.25 -24.10
C ALA A 80 -13.93 -4.22 -25.64
N ASP A 81 -14.53 -3.15 -26.16
CA ASP A 81 -14.76 -2.88 -27.59
C ASP A 81 -13.53 -2.30 -28.32
N GLU A 82 -12.45 -1.97 -27.61
CA GLU A 82 -11.24 -1.42 -28.22
C GLU A 82 -10.41 -2.55 -28.86
N PRO A 83 -10.20 -2.59 -30.20
CA PRO A 83 -9.52 -3.70 -30.87
C PRO A 83 -7.98 -3.62 -30.79
N LEU A 84 -7.44 -3.09 -29.69
CA LEU A 84 -6.01 -2.95 -29.46
C LEU A 84 -5.40 -4.22 -28.87
N SER A 85 -4.31 -4.71 -29.46
CA SER A 85 -3.47 -5.81 -28.95
C SER A 85 -2.27 -5.29 -28.14
N LEU A 86 -1.67 -6.14 -27.29
CA LEU A 86 -0.47 -5.74 -26.57
C LEU A 86 0.74 -5.57 -27.51
N ASP A 87 0.77 -6.33 -28.61
CA ASP A 87 1.84 -6.23 -29.60
C ASP A 87 1.85 -4.85 -30.27
N GLU A 88 0.67 -4.27 -30.56
CA GLU A 88 0.56 -2.88 -31.05
C GLU A 88 1.05 -1.86 -30.00
N VAL A 89 0.78 -2.10 -28.71
CA VAL A 89 1.29 -1.26 -27.62
C VAL A 89 2.83 -1.32 -27.57
N HIS A 90 3.42 -2.50 -27.73
CA HIS A 90 4.87 -2.65 -27.77
C HIS A 90 5.48 -2.01 -29.02
N GLU A 91 4.90 -2.23 -30.20
CA GLU A 91 5.38 -1.66 -31.47
C GLU A 91 5.38 -0.12 -31.42
N ALA A 92 4.36 0.49 -30.80
CA ALA A 92 4.28 1.94 -30.61
C ALA A 92 5.46 2.55 -29.80
N THR A 93 6.24 1.73 -29.10
CA THR A 93 7.41 2.17 -28.31
C THR A 93 8.74 1.66 -28.85
N LYS A 94 8.73 0.97 -29.99
CA LYS A 94 9.91 0.35 -30.57
C LYS A 94 10.96 1.36 -31.00
N GLU A 95 10.55 2.47 -31.61
CA GLU A 95 11.46 3.56 -31.98
C GLU A 95 12.10 4.24 -30.77
N LEU A 96 11.44 4.20 -29.61
CA LEU A 96 12.00 4.69 -28.34
C LEU A 96 13.04 3.72 -27.75
N GLY A 97 13.16 2.51 -28.31
CA GLY A 97 14.02 1.46 -27.78
C GLY A 97 13.58 0.97 -26.39
N PHE A 98 12.29 1.08 -26.05
CA PHE A 98 11.82 0.70 -24.72
C PHE A 98 11.94 -0.83 -24.54
N PRO A 99 12.57 -1.31 -23.45
CA PRO A 99 12.97 -2.70 -23.33
C PRO A 99 11.85 -3.56 -22.74
N TRP A 100 10.78 -3.85 -23.49
CA TRP A 100 9.77 -4.81 -23.02
C TRP A 100 10.36 -6.22 -22.87
N HIS A 101 9.99 -6.91 -21.80
CA HIS A 101 10.40 -8.29 -21.57
C HIS A 101 9.68 -9.22 -22.54
N PRO A 102 10.38 -10.10 -23.26
CA PRO A 102 9.78 -10.91 -24.33
C PRO A 102 8.70 -11.87 -23.82
N THR A 103 8.92 -12.48 -22.65
CA THR A 103 8.02 -13.51 -22.09
C THR A 103 7.22 -13.12 -20.85
N LYS A 104 7.64 -12.10 -20.09
CA LYS A 104 6.90 -11.61 -18.91
C LYS A 104 5.82 -10.63 -19.33
N ARG A 105 4.85 -11.16 -20.08
CA ARG A 105 3.72 -10.42 -20.61
C ARG A 105 2.45 -11.25 -20.55
N SER A 106 1.32 -10.58 -20.59
CA SER A 106 -0.02 -11.19 -20.63
C SER A 106 -0.92 -10.33 -21.50
N GLU A 107 -1.61 -10.96 -22.45
CA GLU A 107 -2.58 -10.25 -23.30
C GLU A 107 -3.73 -9.66 -22.50
N PHE A 108 -4.48 -8.77 -23.15
CA PHE A 108 -5.70 -8.22 -22.60
C PHE A 108 -6.69 -9.33 -22.26
N ALA A 109 -7.10 -9.35 -20.99
CA ALA A 109 -8.09 -10.26 -20.45
C ALA A 109 -8.84 -9.57 -19.31
N THR A 110 -9.97 -10.15 -18.88
CA THR A 110 -10.70 -9.69 -17.69
C THR A 110 -9.98 -10.02 -16.39
N THR A 111 -9.01 -10.94 -16.43
CA THR A 111 -8.20 -11.35 -15.28
C THR A 111 -6.72 -11.15 -15.56
N VAL A 112 -5.95 -10.73 -14.55
CA VAL A 112 -4.51 -10.50 -14.70
C VAL A 112 -3.76 -10.65 -13.38
N LYS A 113 -2.56 -11.21 -13.42
CA LYS A 113 -1.63 -11.18 -12.28
C LYS A 113 -0.79 -9.90 -12.35
N TYR A 114 -0.92 -9.02 -11.37
CA TYR A 114 -0.18 -7.76 -11.29
C TYR A 114 0.23 -7.46 -9.85
N LEU A 115 1.51 -7.09 -9.64
CA LEU A 115 2.13 -6.88 -8.32
C LEU A 115 2.01 -8.08 -7.36
N GLY A 116 1.90 -9.29 -7.94
CA GLY A 116 1.73 -10.52 -7.18
C GLY A 116 0.34 -10.68 -6.57
N PHE A 117 -0.69 -10.09 -7.17
CA PHE A 117 -2.10 -10.31 -6.88
C PHE A 117 -2.85 -10.75 -8.14
N HIS A 118 -3.91 -11.53 -7.99
CA HIS A 118 -4.86 -11.80 -9.06
C HIS A 118 -5.94 -10.72 -9.05
N TRP A 119 -6.10 -10.04 -10.16
CA TRP A 119 -7.14 -9.05 -10.37
C TRP A 119 -8.20 -9.64 -11.28
N ASP A 120 -9.45 -9.57 -10.88
CA ASP A 120 -10.61 -9.93 -11.70
C ASP A 120 -11.48 -8.69 -11.89
N LEU A 121 -11.44 -8.17 -13.11
CA LEU A 121 -12.19 -6.96 -13.48
C LEU A 121 -13.66 -7.24 -13.72
N ALA A 122 -14.04 -8.47 -14.04
CA ALA A 122 -15.45 -8.84 -14.24
C ALA A 122 -16.15 -9.03 -12.88
N ALA A 123 -15.48 -9.68 -11.93
CA ALA A 123 -15.97 -9.84 -10.57
C ALA A 123 -15.75 -8.58 -9.69
N HIS A 124 -14.97 -7.61 -10.17
CA HIS A 124 -14.47 -6.48 -9.40
C HIS A 124 -13.81 -6.93 -8.09
N THR A 125 -12.88 -7.86 -8.18
CA THR A 125 -12.13 -8.38 -7.03
C THR A 125 -10.62 -8.34 -7.24
N VAL A 126 -9.91 -8.34 -6.11
CA VAL A 126 -8.47 -8.60 -6.05
C VAL A 126 -8.22 -9.67 -4.99
N THR A 127 -7.39 -10.65 -5.35
CA THR A 127 -7.13 -11.85 -4.54
C THR A 127 -5.64 -12.05 -4.32
N LEU A 128 -5.26 -12.40 -3.09
CA LEU A 128 -3.92 -12.87 -2.78
C LEU A 128 -3.76 -14.33 -3.25
N PRO A 129 -2.79 -14.65 -4.14
CA PRO A 129 -2.53 -16.02 -4.57
C PRO A 129 -2.25 -16.96 -3.39
N ASP A 130 -2.74 -18.20 -3.45
CA ASP A 130 -2.66 -19.15 -2.34
C ASP A 130 -1.23 -19.54 -1.95
N ASP A 131 -0.35 -19.73 -2.94
CA ASP A 131 1.08 -19.99 -2.71
C ASP A 131 1.72 -18.88 -1.88
N LYS A 132 1.45 -17.63 -2.25
CA LYS A 132 1.92 -16.43 -1.55
C LYS A 132 1.27 -16.30 -0.17
N ARG A 133 -0.02 -16.63 -0.04
CA ARG A 133 -0.77 -16.61 1.21
C ARG A 133 -0.21 -17.60 2.22
N VAL A 134 -0.02 -18.87 1.83
CA VAL A 134 0.53 -19.93 2.70
C VAL A 134 1.94 -19.55 3.15
N HIS A 135 2.80 -19.13 2.23
CA HIS A 135 4.15 -18.67 2.55
C HIS A 135 4.17 -17.50 3.55
N PHE A 136 3.30 -16.52 3.36
CA PHE A 136 3.19 -15.39 4.29
C PHE A 136 2.57 -15.79 5.64
N ALA A 137 1.63 -16.74 5.65
CA ALA A 137 1.04 -17.26 6.88
C ALA A 137 2.09 -17.98 7.76
N GLU A 138 2.96 -18.79 7.16
CA GLU A 138 4.07 -19.44 7.87
C GLU A 138 5.03 -18.41 8.49
N ARG A 139 5.39 -17.40 7.71
CA ARG A 139 6.25 -16.31 8.19
C ARG A 139 5.62 -15.59 9.39
N VAL A 140 4.34 -15.20 9.27
CA VAL A 140 3.56 -14.54 10.33
C VAL A 140 3.43 -15.43 11.57
N LYS A 141 3.16 -16.74 11.40
CA LYS A 141 3.02 -17.70 12.48
C LYS A 141 4.24 -17.70 13.41
N SER A 142 5.44 -17.55 12.84
CA SER A 142 6.69 -17.51 13.60
C SER A 142 6.83 -16.30 14.53
N PHE A 143 5.95 -15.29 14.42
CA PHE A 143 5.91 -14.09 15.27
C PHE A 143 4.74 -14.10 16.26
N THR A 144 3.99 -15.20 16.37
CA THR A 144 2.88 -15.31 17.33
C THR A 144 3.33 -15.67 18.75
N THR A 145 4.61 -15.99 18.91
CA THR A 145 5.31 -16.30 20.16
C THR A 145 6.40 -15.26 20.44
N SER A 146 7.01 -15.31 21.64
CA SER A 146 8.05 -14.37 22.06
C SER A 146 9.46 -14.74 21.59
N ASP A 147 9.61 -15.60 20.59
CA ASP A 147 10.90 -16.13 20.17
C ASP A 147 11.83 -15.01 19.62
N PRO A 148 13.15 -15.08 19.83
CA PRO A 148 14.08 -14.09 19.29
C PRO A 148 14.08 -14.08 17.76
N LYS A 149 14.00 -12.88 17.15
CA LYS A 149 14.04 -12.66 15.70
C LYS A 149 15.19 -11.76 15.31
N SER A 150 15.79 -12.03 14.16
CA SER A 150 16.81 -11.18 13.54
C SER A 150 16.18 -10.00 12.80
N LEU A 151 16.99 -8.98 12.50
CA LEU A 151 16.56 -7.86 11.65
C LEU A 151 16.06 -8.35 10.27
N ARG A 152 16.68 -9.39 9.73
CA ARG A 152 16.26 -10.01 8.47
C ARG A 152 14.84 -10.56 8.58
N ASP A 153 14.55 -11.35 9.62
CA ASP A 153 13.22 -11.95 9.82
C ASP A 153 12.15 -10.87 9.92
N VAL A 154 12.42 -9.80 10.68
CA VAL A 154 11.48 -8.68 10.87
C VAL A 154 11.27 -7.90 9.57
N ARG A 155 12.33 -7.67 8.77
CA ARG A 155 12.22 -7.02 7.45
C ARG A 155 11.38 -7.86 6.49
N GLU A 156 11.61 -9.16 6.46
CA GLU A 156 10.84 -10.09 5.62
C GLU A 156 9.37 -10.10 6.05
N LEU A 157 9.07 -10.14 7.35
CA LEU A 157 7.69 -10.03 7.86
C LEU A 157 7.06 -8.70 7.45
N ALA A 158 7.72 -7.58 7.76
CA ALA A 158 7.21 -6.23 7.50
C ALA A 158 6.92 -6.04 6.01
N GLY A 159 7.83 -6.48 5.13
CA GLY A 159 7.62 -6.44 3.68
C GLY A 159 6.44 -7.30 3.23
N SER A 160 6.23 -8.47 3.83
CA SER A 160 5.12 -9.37 3.50
C SER A 160 3.77 -8.76 3.84
N VAL A 161 3.61 -8.28 5.08
CA VAL A 161 2.35 -7.68 5.53
C VAL A 161 2.08 -6.34 4.86
N GLN A 162 3.13 -5.56 4.57
CA GLN A 162 2.98 -4.30 3.84
C GLN A 162 2.57 -4.54 2.38
N ASN A 163 3.08 -5.59 1.74
CA ASN A 163 2.65 -6.01 0.41
C ASN A 163 1.13 -6.30 0.43
N ILE A 164 0.67 -7.19 1.31
CA ILE A 164 -0.76 -7.52 1.41
C ILE A 164 -1.61 -6.29 1.74
N ALA A 165 -1.15 -5.40 2.63
CA ALA A 165 -1.87 -4.19 3.00
C ALA A 165 -2.13 -3.21 1.83
N MET A 166 -1.42 -3.35 0.70
CA MET A 166 -1.71 -2.60 -0.53
C MET A 166 -3.06 -2.97 -1.13
N MET A 167 -3.47 -4.23 -1.03
CA MET A 167 -4.76 -4.73 -1.54
C MET A 167 -5.82 -4.84 -0.43
N ALA A 168 -5.44 -5.27 0.78
CA ALA A 168 -6.30 -5.42 1.95
C ALA A 168 -6.08 -4.24 2.90
N ARG A 169 -6.61 -3.06 2.54
CA ARG A 169 -6.41 -1.82 3.33
C ARG A 169 -6.98 -1.93 4.74
N ASP A 170 -8.00 -2.77 4.93
CA ASP A 170 -8.59 -3.12 6.22
C ASP A 170 -7.61 -3.86 7.16
N LEU A 171 -6.56 -4.48 6.63
CA LEU A 171 -5.51 -5.12 7.45
C LEU A 171 -4.35 -4.17 7.75
N ALA A 172 -4.22 -3.05 7.04
CA ALA A 172 -3.12 -2.09 7.19
C ALA A 172 -2.95 -1.55 8.63
N PRO A 173 -4.00 -1.31 9.44
CA PRO A 173 -3.83 -0.89 10.83
C PRO A 173 -3.13 -1.93 11.70
N HIS A 174 -3.11 -3.20 11.31
CA HIS A 174 -2.42 -4.30 12.01
C HIS A 174 -0.95 -4.44 11.61
N THR A 175 -0.33 -3.40 11.02
CA THR A 175 1.11 -3.40 10.67
C THR A 175 1.95 -2.49 11.56
N ALA A 176 1.31 -1.73 12.45
CA ALA A 176 1.95 -0.62 13.13
C ALA A 176 2.97 -1.10 14.17
N GLU A 177 2.64 -2.11 14.97
CA GLU A 177 3.56 -2.70 15.93
C GLU A 177 4.69 -3.45 15.24
N ILE A 178 4.40 -4.15 14.14
CA ILE A 178 5.44 -4.81 13.32
C ILE A 178 6.46 -3.79 12.79
N ILE A 179 5.99 -2.64 12.26
CA ILE A 179 6.87 -1.56 11.77
C ILE A 179 7.62 -0.89 12.93
N SER A 180 6.97 -0.71 14.08
CA SER A 180 7.62 -0.18 15.28
C SER A 180 8.72 -1.12 15.76
N PHE A 181 8.50 -2.43 15.69
CA PHE A 181 9.50 -3.43 16.06
C PHE A 181 10.68 -3.43 15.09
N LEU A 182 10.44 -3.27 13.78
CA LEU A 182 11.51 -3.04 12.81
C LEU A 182 12.35 -1.81 13.17
N SER A 183 11.71 -0.74 13.60
CA SER A 183 12.37 0.52 13.96
C SER A 183 13.21 0.42 15.25
N ALA A 184 13.01 -0.61 16.07
CA ALA A 184 13.82 -0.85 17.26
C ALA A 184 15.30 -1.09 16.92
N TRP A 185 15.62 -1.55 15.70
CA TRP A 185 17.00 -1.71 15.25
C TRP A 185 17.72 -0.40 14.92
N ASN A 186 17.03 0.75 14.91
CA ASN A 186 17.73 2.04 14.76
C ASN A 186 18.65 2.34 15.97
N SER A 187 18.39 1.73 17.12
CA SER A 187 19.19 1.87 18.35
C SER A 187 19.87 0.56 18.76
N GLN A 188 19.88 -0.46 17.90
CA GLN A 188 20.46 -1.78 18.19
C GLN A 188 21.39 -2.25 17.06
N PRO A 189 22.43 -3.04 17.36
CA PRO A 189 23.28 -3.61 16.32
C PRO A 189 22.49 -4.57 15.40
N ALA A 190 22.79 -4.56 14.10
CA ALA A 190 22.08 -5.37 13.10
C ALA A 190 22.17 -6.90 13.34
N TYR A 191 23.22 -7.36 14.01
CA TYR A 191 23.44 -8.78 14.36
C TYR A 191 22.65 -9.25 15.59
N LYS A 192 22.09 -8.32 16.39
CA LYS A 192 21.32 -8.67 17.58
C LYS A 192 19.98 -9.28 17.18
N LYS A 193 19.53 -10.29 17.96
CA LYS A 193 18.16 -10.80 17.91
C LYS A 193 17.35 -10.18 19.04
N LEU A 194 16.10 -9.80 18.75
CA LEU A 194 15.17 -9.24 19.74
C LEU A 194 13.98 -10.17 19.93
N HIS A 195 13.52 -10.32 21.17
CA HIS A 195 12.26 -11.02 21.47
C HIS A 195 11.07 -10.27 20.91
N VAL A 196 10.12 -10.99 20.32
CA VAL A 196 8.91 -10.40 19.73
C VAL A 196 8.00 -9.86 20.85
N PRO A 197 7.72 -8.54 20.90
CA PRO A 197 6.84 -7.96 21.92
C PRO A 197 5.40 -8.48 21.82
N SER A 198 4.66 -8.48 22.93
CA SER A 198 3.25 -8.94 22.99
C SER A 198 2.32 -8.20 22.02
N ALA A 199 2.58 -6.91 21.77
CA ALA A 199 1.83 -6.11 20.80
C ALA A 199 2.03 -6.60 19.36
N VAL A 200 3.26 -6.97 18.99
CA VAL A 200 3.59 -7.58 17.69
C VAL A 200 2.97 -8.97 17.58
N GLN A 201 3.00 -9.77 18.64
CA GLN A 201 2.35 -11.08 18.66
C GLN A 201 0.84 -10.95 18.42
N SER A 202 0.21 -9.92 18.97
CA SER A 202 -1.22 -9.66 18.79
C SER A 202 -1.56 -9.28 17.34
N GLU A 203 -0.73 -8.43 16.71
CA GLU A 203 -0.85 -8.14 15.27
C GLU A 203 -0.60 -9.38 14.41
N ALA A 204 0.43 -10.17 14.72
CA ALA A 204 0.72 -11.41 14.02
C ALA A 204 -0.44 -12.40 14.10
N LYS A 205 -1.13 -12.52 15.24
CA LYS A 205 -2.35 -13.34 15.36
C LYS A 205 -3.51 -12.80 14.52
N ALA A 206 -3.66 -11.48 14.37
CA ALA A 206 -4.65 -10.90 13.47
C ALA A 206 -4.35 -11.22 12.00
N TRP A 207 -3.09 -11.08 11.59
CA TRP A 207 -2.63 -11.48 10.25
C TRP A 207 -2.80 -12.97 9.99
N LEU A 208 -2.46 -13.81 10.96
CA LEU A 208 -2.57 -15.27 10.81
C LEU A 208 -4.03 -15.69 10.62
N ARG A 209 -4.97 -15.07 11.34
CA ARG A 209 -6.42 -15.28 11.13
C ARG A 209 -6.84 -14.85 9.72
N ALA A 210 -6.42 -13.67 9.28
CA ALA A 210 -6.76 -13.15 7.95
C ALA A 210 -6.19 -14.01 6.80
N LEU A 211 -5.03 -14.63 7.00
CA LEU A 211 -4.38 -15.51 6.02
C LEU A 211 -4.84 -16.97 6.11
N GLY A 212 -5.68 -17.32 7.09
CA GLY A 212 -6.20 -18.67 7.28
C GLY A 212 -7.17 -19.12 6.20
N GLY A 213 -7.90 -18.17 5.59
CA GLY A 213 -8.80 -18.41 4.46
C GLY A 213 -8.36 -17.66 3.22
N GLU A 214 -9.10 -17.81 2.12
CA GLU A 214 -8.88 -17.03 0.91
C GLU A 214 -8.98 -15.52 1.21
N LEU A 215 -8.02 -14.74 0.72
CA LEU A 215 -7.99 -13.31 0.95
C LEU A 215 -8.38 -12.56 -0.32
N ILE A 216 -9.68 -12.27 -0.43
CA ILE A 216 -10.29 -11.52 -1.53
C ILE A 216 -10.80 -10.17 -0.99
N ARG A 217 -10.65 -9.10 -1.78
CA ARG A 217 -11.32 -7.82 -1.53
C ARG A 217 -12.01 -7.33 -2.78
N SER A 218 -13.15 -6.65 -2.59
CA SER A 218 -13.81 -5.96 -3.68
C SER A 218 -13.04 -4.70 -4.05
N ILE A 219 -12.95 -4.44 -5.36
CA ILE A 219 -12.48 -3.18 -5.94
C ILE A 219 -13.63 -2.38 -6.54
N ALA A 220 -14.88 -2.84 -6.34
CA ALA A 220 -16.06 -2.14 -6.82
C ALA A 220 -16.19 -0.79 -6.12
N VAL A 221 -16.50 0.24 -6.91
CA VAL A 221 -16.86 1.55 -6.37
C VAL A 221 -18.34 1.51 -6.02
N PRO A 222 -18.74 1.90 -4.78
CA PRO A 222 -20.15 1.93 -4.43
C PRO A 222 -20.95 2.81 -5.41
N PRO A 223 -22.12 2.33 -5.87
CA PRO A 223 -22.84 2.95 -6.98
C PRO A 223 -23.40 4.33 -6.61
N THR A 224 -23.73 4.53 -5.34
CA THR A 224 -24.37 5.75 -4.83
C THR A 224 -23.45 6.51 -3.89
N THR A 225 -23.79 7.77 -3.65
CA THR A 225 -23.22 8.61 -2.60
C THR A 225 -24.32 8.89 -1.60
N PHE A 226 -23.99 8.81 -0.31
CA PHE A 226 -24.87 9.19 0.77
C PHE A 226 -25.22 10.68 0.63
N PRO A 227 -26.51 11.08 0.68
CA PRO A 227 -26.90 12.44 0.31
C PRO A 227 -26.49 13.51 1.33
N HIS A 228 -26.13 13.11 2.55
CA HIS A 228 -25.76 14.03 3.62
C HIS A 228 -24.25 14.09 3.80
N VAL A 229 -23.72 15.31 3.92
CA VAL A 229 -22.31 15.54 4.23
C VAL A 229 -22.12 15.49 5.75
N ILE A 230 -21.07 14.82 6.20
CA ILE A 230 -20.70 14.75 7.61
C ILE A 230 -19.50 15.66 7.88
N TYR A 231 -19.60 16.54 8.86
CA TYR A 231 -18.47 17.31 9.38
C TYR A 231 -18.12 16.79 10.76
N VAL A 232 -16.84 16.58 11.02
CA VAL A 232 -16.34 16.10 12.31
C VAL A 232 -15.22 16.99 12.79
N ASP A 233 -15.18 17.21 14.09
CA ASP A 233 -14.14 17.97 14.76
C ASP A 233 -13.89 17.39 16.17
N ALA A 234 -12.69 17.60 16.69
CA ALA A 234 -12.33 17.21 18.04
C ALA A 234 -11.47 18.28 18.71
N SER A 235 -11.80 18.58 19.96
CA SER A 235 -11.00 19.43 20.83
C SER A 235 -10.49 18.65 22.04
N THR A 236 -9.23 18.86 22.40
CA THR A 236 -8.65 18.30 23.62
C THR A 236 -9.26 18.87 24.90
N SER A 237 -9.84 20.07 24.84
CA SER A 237 -10.41 20.76 26.01
C SER A 237 -11.84 20.36 26.32
N TRP A 238 -12.56 19.75 25.38
CA TRP A 238 -13.97 19.42 25.56
C TRP A 238 -14.33 18.05 25.02
N GLY A 239 -14.19 17.83 23.71
CA GLY A 239 -14.42 16.52 23.11
C GLY A 239 -14.72 16.56 21.64
N VAL A 240 -15.56 15.63 21.19
CA VAL A 240 -15.80 15.34 19.79
C VAL A 240 -17.16 15.87 19.37
N GLY A 241 -17.23 16.49 18.20
CA GLY A 241 -18.46 16.94 17.57
C GLY A 241 -18.65 16.33 16.19
N VAL A 242 -19.90 16.05 15.84
CA VAL A 242 -20.33 15.64 14.50
C VAL A 242 -21.53 16.48 14.11
N THR A 243 -21.52 17.05 12.91
CA THR A 243 -22.67 17.76 12.35
C THR A 243 -23.00 17.23 10.95
N SER A 244 -24.28 17.27 10.60
CA SER A 244 -24.78 16.92 9.27
C SER A 244 -26.12 17.61 9.06
N ASP A 245 -26.20 18.46 8.04
CA ASP A 245 -27.34 19.34 7.78
C ASP A 245 -27.77 20.15 9.01
N ASP A 246 -28.99 19.93 9.50
CA ASP A 246 -29.58 20.56 10.68
C ASP A 246 -29.37 19.77 11.98
N ARG A 247 -28.65 18.65 11.91
CA ARG A 247 -28.42 17.74 13.04
C ARG A 247 -26.99 17.84 13.54
N TRP A 248 -26.83 17.67 14.84
CA TRP A 248 -25.53 17.59 15.48
C TRP A 248 -25.57 16.61 16.65
N ALA A 249 -24.41 16.05 16.96
CA ALA A 249 -24.18 15.25 18.14
C ALA A 249 -22.78 15.56 18.67
N ALA A 250 -22.61 15.49 19.98
CA ALA A 250 -21.35 15.83 20.61
C ALA A 250 -21.13 14.97 21.86
N TRP A 251 -19.87 14.58 22.08
CA TRP A 251 -19.45 13.71 23.18
C TRP A 251 -18.28 14.33 23.91
N MET A 252 -18.45 14.53 25.21
CA MET A 252 -17.41 15.08 26.07
C MET A 252 -16.36 14.02 26.38
N LEU A 253 -15.10 14.40 26.30
CA LEU A 253 -13.99 13.56 26.71
C LEU A 253 -13.92 13.51 28.24
N LEU A 254 -14.09 12.30 28.80
CA LEU A 254 -14.03 12.09 30.24
C LEU A 254 -12.60 12.21 30.77
N SER A 255 -12.46 12.50 32.07
CA SER A 255 -11.16 12.57 32.73
C SER A 255 -10.34 11.29 32.50
N GLY A 256 -9.08 11.46 32.08
CA GLY A 256 -8.18 10.36 31.73
C GLY A 256 -8.33 9.81 30.31
N TRP A 257 -9.05 10.51 29.42
CA TRP A 257 -9.11 10.16 27.99
C TRP A 257 -7.75 10.18 27.29
N ASP A 258 -6.80 10.95 27.80
CA ASP A 258 -5.44 11.16 27.29
C ASP A 258 -4.41 10.15 27.83
N LYS A 259 -4.86 9.19 28.66
CA LYS A 259 -4.02 8.06 29.10
C LYS A 259 -3.63 7.15 27.93
N ASP A 260 -2.56 6.38 28.12
CA ASP A 260 -2.02 5.42 27.15
C ASP A 260 -1.55 6.03 25.82
N ASN A 261 -0.94 7.22 25.91
CA ASN A 261 -0.49 8.01 24.75
C ASN A 261 -1.64 8.34 23.77
N ARG A 262 -2.86 8.47 24.27
CA ARG A 262 -3.95 9.12 23.54
C ARG A 262 -3.70 10.62 23.56
N GLY A 263 -3.91 11.25 22.41
CA GLY A 263 -3.78 12.69 22.25
C GLY A 263 -4.77 13.16 21.20
N ILE A 264 -4.61 14.41 20.73
CA ILE A 264 -5.55 14.99 19.76
C ILE A 264 -5.79 14.10 18.53
N GLY A 265 -4.74 13.47 17.97
CA GLY A 265 -4.89 12.58 16.82
C GLY A 265 -5.74 11.32 17.07
N TRP A 266 -5.93 10.90 18.33
CA TRP A 266 -6.88 9.85 18.69
C TRP A 266 -8.32 10.39 18.72
N ALA A 267 -8.54 11.55 19.34
CA ALA A 267 -9.87 12.16 19.44
C ALA A 267 -10.41 12.52 18.05
N GLU A 268 -9.55 13.02 17.17
CA GLU A 268 -9.84 13.32 15.76
C GLU A 268 -10.16 12.06 14.94
N ALA A 269 -9.43 10.97 15.18
CA ALA A 269 -9.75 9.69 14.56
C ALA A 269 -11.11 9.19 15.06
N ALA A 270 -11.40 9.33 16.36
CA ALA A 270 -12.69 8.97 16.96
C ALA A 270 -13.83 9.81 16.38
N ALA A 271 -13.59 11.09 16.08
CA ALA A 271 -14.53 11.96 15.39
C ALA A 271 -14.92 11.41 14.01
N LEU A 272 -13.94 10.96 13.22
CA LEU A 272 -14.20 10.31 11.93
C LEU A 272 -14.99 9.01 12.09
N GLU A 273 -14.64 8.16 13.07
CA GLU A 273 -15.39 6.92 13.33
C GLU A 273 -16.85 7.22 13.70
N LEU A 274 -17.08 8.17 14.62
CA LEU A 274 -18.42 8.60 15.01
C LEU A 274 -19.20 9.20 13.84
N GLY A 275 -18.54 9.97 12.98
CA GLY A 275 -19.13 10.49 11.75
C GLY A 275 -19.64 9.38 10.82
N VAL A 276 -18.84 8.34 10.60
CA VAL A 276 -19.27 7.18 9.78
C VAL A 276 -20.40 6.41 10.44
N ARG A 277 -20.32 6.17 11.75
CA ARG A 277 -21.40 5.50 12.51
C ARG A 277 -22.70 6.30 12.45
N GLN A 278 -22.63 7.63 12.49
CA GLN A 278 -23.78 8.51 12.37
C GLN A 278 -24.39 8.44 10.96
N ALA A 279 -23.57 8.43 9.91
CA ALA A 279 -24.05 8.23 8.54
C ALA A 279 -24.81 6.90 8.40
N VAL A 280 -24.29 5.81 8.98
CA VAL A 280 -24.96 4.49 8.99
C VAL A 280 -26.28 4.54 9.76
N ALA A 281 -26.31 5.20 10.92
CA ALA A 281 -27.55 5.41 11.69
C ALA A 281 -28.60 6.24 10.93
N MET A 282 -28.16 7.14 10.04
CA MET A 282 -29.01 7.91 9.13
C MET A 282 -29.40 7.14 7.85
N GLY A 283 -28.97 5.88 7.70
CA GLY A 283 -29.36 5.00 6.60
C GLY A 283 -28.32 4.81 5.49
N ALA A 284 -27.07 5.28 5.66
CA ALA A 284 -25.99 5.01 4.72
C ALA A 284 -25.73 3.50 4.62
N ARG A 285 -25.82 2.95 3.40
CA ARG A 285 -25.59 1.51 3.11
C ARG A 285 -25.02 1.37 1.71
N ASN A 286 -23.92 0.60 1.58
CA ASN A 286 -23.24 0.35 0.31
C ASN A 286 -23.09 1.61 -0.58
N CYS A 287 -22.64 2.71 0.03
CA CYS A 287 -22.54 4.01 -0.61
C CYS A 287 -21.24 4.71 -0.22
N ARG A 288 -20.86 5.72 -0.99
CA ARG A 288 -19.77 6.64 -0.63
C ARG A 288 -20.29 7.63 0.41
N VAL A 289 -19.59 7.79 1.53
CA VAL A 289 -19.90 8.81 2.55
C VAL A 289 -18.83 9.90 2.46
N GLU A 290 -19.25 11.15 2.35
CA GLU A 290 -18.36 12.30 2.39
C GLU A 290 -18.24 12.81 3.83
N VAL A 291 -17.01 12.78 4.35
CA VAL A 291 -16.69 13.23 5.71
C VAL A 291 -15.59 14.28 5.64
N PHE A 292 -15.84 15.44 6.22
CA PHE A 292 -14.88 16.54 6.35
C PHE A 292 -14.32 16.61 7.77
N SER A 293 -13.01 16.81 7.85
CA SER A 293 -12.24 17.09 9.07
C SER A 293 -11.13 18.06 8.68
N ASP A 294 -10.67 18.91 9.60
CA ASP A 294 -9.56 19.82 9.38
C ASP A 294 -8.19 19.17 9.69
N ASN A 295 -8.19 18.00 10.34
CA ASN A 295 -6.98 17.28 10.71
C ASN A 295 -6.34 16.51 9.54
N LYS A 296 -5.47 17.19 8.79
CA LYS A 296 -4.72 16.61 7.66
C LYS A 296 -3.93 15.35 8.03
N GLY A 297 -3.44 15.26 9.27
CA GLY A 297 -2.67 14.11 9.77
C GLY A 297 -3.51 12.85 9.85
N VAL A 298 -4.69 12.96 10.44
CA VAL A 298 -5.66 11.85 10.56
C VAL A 298 -6.24 11.51 9.19
N ILE A 299 -6.64 12.48 8.37
CA ILE A 299 -7.09 12.23 6.99
C ILE A 299 -6.02 11.46 6.21
N GLY A 300 -4.76 11.89 6.29
CA GLY A 300 -3.64 11.21 5.65
C GLY A 300 -3.38 9.80 6.20
N ALA A 301 -3.73 9.53 7.45
CA ALA A 301 -3.65 8.19 8.04
C ALA A 301 -4.77 7.27 7.52
N PHE A 302 -6.02 7.75 7.50
CA PHE A 302 -7.17 6.99 6.95
C PHE A 302 -6.99 6.70 5.46
N ARG A 303 -6.52 7.66 4.66
CA ARG A 303 -6.20 7.43 3.23
C ARG A 303 -5.16 6.34 3.03
N ARG A 304 -4.17 6.24 3.93
CA ARG A 304 -3.15 5.18 3.92
C ARG A 304 -3.61 3.87 4.57
N GLY A 305 -4.78 3.86 5.24
CA GLY A 305 -5.26 2.74 6.05
C GLY A 305 -4.48 2.51 7.34
N ARG A 306 -3.58 3.42 7.75
CA ARG A 306 -2.82 3.28 9.00
C ARG A 306 -2.20 4.60 9.48
N SER A 307 -2.03 4.71 10.79
CA SER A 307 -1.27 5.74 11.49
C SER A 307 0.06 5.21 12.03
N ARG A 308 0.97 6.11 12.41
CA ARG A 308 2.14 5.78 13.24
C ARG A 308 1.77 5.60 14.72
N GLY A 309 0.73 6.30 15.18
CA GLY A 309 0.26 6.22 16.56
C GLY A 309 -0.65 5.00 16.79
N ARG A 310 -0.40 4.26 17.89
CA ARG A 310 -1.19 3.07 18.25
C ARG A 310 -2.67 3.38 18.45
N SER A 311 -2.95 4.49 19.14
CA SER A 311 -4.28 4.94 19.49
C SER A 311 -5.13 5.24 18.24
N ALA A 312 -4.61 5.98 17.26
CA ALA A 312 -5.36 6.22 16.01
C ALA A 312 -5.61 4.92 15.21
N ASN A 313 -4.69 3.94 15.27
CA ASN A 313 -4.92 2.63 14.64
C ASN A 313 -6.01 1.82 15.34
N SER A 314 -6.20 1.95 16.66
CA SER A 314 -7.29 1.23 17.34
C SER A 314 -8.66 1.73 16.88
N ILE A 315 -8.79 3.03 16.60
CA ILE A 315 -9.99 3.60 15.99
C ILE A 315 -10.24 3.04 14.58
N MET A 316 -9.22 2.99 13.72
CA MET A 316 -9.38 2.38 12.39
C MET A 316 -9.80 0.92 12.49
N ARG A 317 -9.20 0.14 13.41
CA ARG A 317 -9.58 -1.26 13.65
C ARG A 317 -11.04 -1.37 14.12
N SER A 318 -11.48 -0.47 15.00
CA SER A 318 -12.87 -0.39 15.46
C SER A 318 -13.83 -0.09 14.31
N LEU A 319 -13.49 0.89 13.46
CA LEU A 319 -14.28 1.23 12.28
C LEU A 319 -14.33 0.09 11.25
N ILE A 320 -13.24 -0.65 11.07
CA ILE A 320 -13.18 -1.80 10.15
C ILE A 320 -14.00 -2.98 10.69
N ALA A 321 -13.96 -3.20 12.00
CA ALA A 321 -14.77 -4.23 12.67
C ALA A 321 -16.24 -3.82 12.82
N PHE A 322 -16.57 -2.54 12.55
CA PHE A 322 -17.93 -2.07 12.48
C PHE A 322 -18.54 -2.56 11.16
N GLU A 323 -19.19 -3.72 11.22
CA GLU A 323 -19.96 -4.25 10.10
C GLU A 323 -21.08 -3.27 9.73
N MET A 324 -21.09 -2.83 8.47
CA MET A 324 -22.15 -2.02 7.84
C MET A 324 -23.12 -2.90 7.07
#